data_AF-A0A415ZYH6-F1
#
_entry.id   AF-A0A415ZYH6-F1
#
_cell.length_a   1.000
_cell.length_b   1.000
_cell.length_c   1.000
_cell.angle_alpha   90.00
_cell.angle_beta   90.00
_cell.angle_gamma   90.00
#
_symmetry.space_group_name_H-M   'P 1'
#
loop_
_entity.id
_entity.type
_entity.pdbx_description
1 polymer ?
#
loop_
_entity_poly.entity_id
_entity_poly.type
_entity_poly.pdbx_seq_one_letter_code
_entity_poly.pdbx_strand_id
1 'polypeptide(L)'
;MSMAKVRHLLHGIVRLNMRGTSPERFLNLCTLAGLNVWQVKKEQENLLFYMEIRDFKRCAPLARKAGVRLHIVEKRGLPVFLWRNRKRKGWAVSFVLFFLLLLFLAQFVWEIDWSGNRRYTESELNHYLQTLQIEEGIPKKRISCARLEEELRESFEDITWVSVRLHGTRLFIRLRESEVPVRQEVESGEACDLAAASDARITSVVVRSGIPLVQAGDTVEKGQLLVSGTVPITDDGGEEISSYRVRADADIYGIRERVGRKELPLWREMRTETGKKRYGIALEAGTHTFYWKIPEFYDMIEHTFDVAERWGFFRRSRRMKPAWTIRTEYRKLRLPLDFYLPLSVGWSEYRETSVCEKRYTEPELAALSAAFQKETEEKLIEKGVHIMASDGRILINGGVCHFEVRLQTEEPIQVVTQGEQQRNEHNRDND
;
A
#
# COMPACT_ATOMS: atom_id res chain seq x y z
N MET A 1 11.09 4.92 44.80
CA MET A 1 12.50 5.09 45.25
C MET A 1 12.57 6.41 46.02
N SER A 2 12.94 6.43 47.30
CA SER A 2 12.96 7.67 48.13
C SER A 2 13.86 8.75 47.49
N MET A 3 13.42 10.02 47.46
CA MET A 3 14.17 11.15 46.86
C MET A 3 15.62 11.23 47.35
N ALA A 4 15.87 10.89 48.62
CA ALA A 4 17.21 10.84 49.20
C ALA A 4 18.10 9.81 48.49
N LYS A 5 17.58 8.61 48.19
CA LYS A 5 18.34 7.55 47.50
C LYS A 5 18.74 7.96 46.08
N VAL A 6 17.86 8.69 45.37
CA VAL A 6 18.15 9.22 44.03
C VAL A 6 19.25 10.29 44.10
N ARG A 7 19.16 11.22 45.08
CA ARG A 7 20.18 12.26 45.29
C ARG A 7 21.54 11.66 45.59
N HIS A 8 21.60 10.67 46.48
CA HIS A 8 22.83 9.94 46.84
C HIS A 8 23.43 9.17 45.66
N LEU A 9 22.60 8.63 44.76
CA LEU A 9 23.08 7.98 43.53
C LEU A 9 23.73 9.00 42.58
N LEU A 10 23.12 10.17 42.39
CA LEU A 10 23.59 11.22 41.48
C LEU A 10 24.85 11.95 42.00
N HIS A 11 24.87 12.32 43.27
CA HIS A 11 25.96 13.10 43.88
C HIS A 11 27.13 12.23 44.36
N GLY A 12 26.86 10.95 44.58
CA GLY A 12 27.80 9.98 45.11
C GLY A 12 28.06 10.13 46.61
N ILE A 13 28.35 8.99 47.23
CA ILE A 13 28.50 8.85 48.67
C ILE A 13 29.86 8.22 48.99
N VAL A 14 30.40 8.60 50.13
CA VAL A 14 31.63 8.03 50.67
C VAL A 14 31.32 7.40 52.02
N ARG A 15 31.77 6.16 52.20
CA ARG A 15 31.81 5.50 53.50
C ARG A 15 33.14 5.80 54.14
N LEU A 16 33.11 6.42 55.32
CA LEU A 16 34.28 6.79 56.09
C LEU A 16 34.40 5.96 57.34
N ASN A 17 35.63 5.64 57.72
CA ASN A 17 36.02 5.11 59.00
C ASN A 17 36.80 6.18 59.76
N MET A 18 36.31 6.56 60.93
CA MET A 18 36.91 7.56 61.79
C MET A 18 37.57 6.90 63.00
N ARG A 19 38.80 7.31 63.29
CA ARG A 19 39.58 6.93 64.48
C ARG A 19 39.97 8.17 65.28
N GLY A 20 39.80 8.15 66.60
CA GLY A 20 40.26 9.23 67.46
C GLY A 20 39.56 9.28 68.81
N THR A 21 40.07 10.16 69.69
CA THR A 21 39.67 10.28 71.09
C THR A 21 38.34 11.00 71.32
N SER A 22 37.81 11.74 70.34
CA SER A 22 36.58 12.55 70.51
C SER A 22 35.66 12.52 69.28
N PRO A 23 34.95 11.39 69.04
CA PRO A 23 34.05 11.24 67.89
C PRO A 23 32.85 12.19 67.91
N GLU A 24 32.28 12.45 69.09
CA GLU A 24 31.10 13.30 69.28
C GLU A 24 31.37 14.77 68.91
N ARG A 25 32.57 15.27 69.27
CA ARG A 25 33.03 16.61 68.91
C ARG A 25 33.08 16.80 67.39
N PHE A 26 33.50 15.79 66.64
CA PHE A 26 33.52 15.83 65.18
C PHE A 26 32.11 15.85 64.57
N LEU A 27 31.20 15.02 65.08
CA LEU A 27 29.81 15.00 64.61
C LEU A 27 29.12 16.35 64.85
N ASN A 28 29.31 16.95 66.02
CA ASN A 28 28.77 18.27 66.34
C ASN A 28 29.31 19.36 65.41
N LEU A 29 30.62 19.34 65.11
CA LEU A 29 31.21 20.27 64.14
C LEU A 29 30.67 20.06 62.71
N CYS A 30 30.39 18.82 62.32
CA CYS A 30 29.78 18.52 61.02
C CYS A 30 28.36 19.08 60.95
N THR A 31 27.55 18.89 61.99
CA THR A 31 26.18 19.43 62.05
C THR A 31 26.17 20.96 62.02
N LEU A 32 27.06 21.61 62.77
CA LEU A 32 27.21 23.07 62.77
C LEU A 32 27.68 23.63 61.41
N ALA A 33 28.49 22.87 60.66
CA ALA A 33 28.95 23.23 59.32
C ALA A 33 27.93 22.89 58.21
N GLY A 34 26.74 22.38 58.57
CA GLY A 34 25.69 21.95 57.64
C GLY A 34 26.08 20.71 56.83
N LEU A 35 27.02 19.90 57.31
CA LEU A 35 27.41 18.64 56.66
C LEU A 35 26.48 17.53 57.13
N ASN A 36 25.81 16.88 56.18
CA ASN A 36 24.89 15.80 56.50
C ASN A 36 25.66 14.48 56.67
N VAL A 37 25.50 13.84 57.81
CA VAL A 37 26.09 12.55 58.15
C VAL A 37 24.96 11.57 58.45
N TRP A 38 24.96 10.41 57.81
CA TRP A 38 23.91 9.40 58.00
C TRP A 38 24.46 8.00 58.19
N GLN A 39 23.61 7.12 58.76
CA GLN A 39 23.93 5.72 59.05
C GLN A 39 25.24 5.57 59.84
N VAL A 40 25.33 6.29 60.96
CA VAL A 40 26.43 6.20 61.90
C VAL A 40 26.37 4.84 62.61
N LYS A 41 27.46 4.07 62.53
CA LYS A 41 27.63 2.77 63.21
C LYS A 41 28.96 2.78 63.97
N LYS A 42 28.93 2.37 65.23
CA LYS A 42 30.14 2.21 66.05
C LYS A 42 30.62 0.76 65.93
N GLU A 43 31.86 0.56 65.49
CA GLU A 43 32.54 -0.73 65.44
C GLU A 43 33.79 -0.66 66.34
N GLN A 44 33.72 -1.29 67.51
CA GLN A 44 34.79 -1.27 68.53
C GLN A 44 35.25 0.16 68.87
N GLU A 45 36.48 0.53 68.49
CA GLU A 45 37.10 1.85 68.71
C GLU A 45 36.89 2.83 67.53
N ASN A 46 36.21 2.38 66.48
CA ASN A 46 36.06 3.10 65.22
C ASN A 46 34.59 3.51 64.98
N LEU A 47 34.40 4.64 64.29
CA LEU A 47 33.08 5.10 63.87
C LEU A 47 32.96 5.06 62.34
N LEU A 48 31.98 4.33 61.83
CA LEU A 48 31.65 4.27 60.42
C LEU A 48 30.43 5.15 60.13
N PHE A 49 30.52 5.97 59.10
CA PHE A 49 29.39 6.76 58.65
C PHE A 49 29.48 7.06 57.17
N TYR A 50 28.36 7.54 56.61
CA TYR A 50 28.28 7.97 55.23
C TYR A 50 28.13 9.48 55.15
N MET A 51 28.76 10.05 54.13
CA MET A 51 28.60 11.45 53.75
C MET A 51 28.67 11.62 52.23
N GLU A 52 28.27 12.80 51.73
CA GLU A 52 28.36 13.09 50.30
C GLU A 52 29.83 13.30 49.87
N ILE A 53 30.18 12.91 48.64
CA ILE A 53 31.56 13.07 48.10
C ILE A 53 32.02 14.54 48.14
N ARG A 54 31.08 15.49 47.90
CA ARG A 54 31.36 16.92 47.90
C ARG A 54 31.75 17.43 49.30
N ASP A 55 31.12 16.88 50.33
CA ASP A 55 31.30 17.28 51.71
C ASP A 55 32.58 16.68 52.34
N PHE A 56 33.12 15.61 51.77
CA PHE A 56 34.38 15.01 52.24
C PHE A 56 35.55 16.00 52.23
N LYS A 57 35.66 16.87 51.22
CA LYS A 57 36.73 17.89 51.19
C LYS A 57 36.53 18.95 52.29
N ARG A 58 35.27 19.26 52.61
CA ARG A 58 34.90 20.26 53.62
C ARG A 58 35.08 19.74 55.05
N CYS A 59 35.06 18.41 55.26
CA CYS A 59 35.24 17.83 56.59
C CYS A 59 36.70 17.67 57.02
N ALA A 60 37.68 17.75 56.10
CA ALA A 60 39.10 17.66 56.42
C ALA A 60 39.58 18.68 57.49
N PRO A 61 39.27 19.99 57.39
CA PRO A 61 39.62 20.95 58.44
C PRO A 61 38.88 20.69 59.76
N LEU A 62 37.64 20.19 59.71
CA LEU A 62 36.84 19.85 60.90
C LEU A 62 37.41 18.64 61.63
N ALA A 63 37.88 17.63 60.89
CA ALA A 63 38.55 16.46 61.44
C ALA A 63 39.84 16.86 62.18
N ARG A 64 40.62 17.78 61.61
CA ARG A 64 41.83 18.31 62.25
C ARG A 64 41.53 19.08 63.54
N LYS A 65 40.46 19.90 63.56
CA LYS A 65 40.00 20.62 64.76
C LYS A 65 39.49 19.69 65.88
N ALA A 66 38.91 18.55 65.51
CA ALA A 66 38.42 17.55 66.47
C ALA A 66 39.48 16.52 66.91
N GLY A 67 40.69 16.54 66.31
CA GLY A 67 41.74 15.57 66.62
C GLY A 67 41.45 14.15 66.12
N VAL A 68 40.62 14.00 65.09
CA VAL A 68 40.21 12.69 64.54
C VAL A 68 40.83 12.46 63.16
N ARG A 69 41.10 11.18 62.84
CA ARG A 69 41.59 10.75 61.52
C ARG A 69 40.46 10.07 60.75
N LEU A 70 40.27 10.48 59.51
CA LEU A 70 39.27 9.92 58.60
C LEU A 70 39.93 9.07 57.52
N HIS A 71 39.49 7.83 57.37
CA HIS A 71 39.91 6.92 56.32
C HIS A 71 38.73 6.59 55.40
N ILE A 72 38.96 6.66 54.08
CA ILE A 72 37.93 6.29 53.10
C ILE A 72 37.91 4.77 52.97
N VAL A 73 36.78 4.15 53.31
CA VAL A 73 36.57 2.70 53.17
C VAL A 73 36.05 2.39 51.77
N GLU A 74 35.06 3.15 51.30
CA GLU A 74 34.39 2.88 50.04
C GLU A 74 33.83 4.15 49.41
N LYS A 75 33.82 4.22 48.08
CA LYS A 75 33.19 5.30 47.30
C LYS A 75 32.13 4.68 46.41
N ARG A 76 30.89 5.17 46.46
CA ARG A 76 29.76 4.69 45.63
C ARG A 76 29.04 5.85 44.94
N GLY A 77 28.37 5.56 43.82
CA GLY A 77 27.51 6.51 43.10
C GLY A 77 27.97 6.82 41.67
N LEU A 78 27.15 7.59 40.96
CA LEU A 78 27.31 7.92 39.55
C LEU A 78 28.68 8.57 39.24
N PRO A 79 29.21 9.53 40.04
CA PRO A 79 30.51 10.12 39.74
C PRO A 79 31.67 9.12 39.82
N VAL A 80 31.59 8.17 40.75
CA VAL A 80 32.59 7.11 40.94
C VAL A 80 32.49 6.08 39.81
N PHE A 81 31.27 5.72 39.41
CA PHE A 81 31.00 4.83 38.28
C PHE A 81 31.51 5.42 36.96
N LEU A 82 31.19 6.69 36.68
CA LEU A 82 31.64 7.40 35.48
C LEU A 82 33.16 7.56 35.44
N TRP A 83 33.80 7.90 36.58
CA TRP A 83 35.26 7.99 36.66
C TRP A 83 35.94 6.64 36.46
N ARG A 84 35.39 5.55 37.05
CA ARG A 84 35.92 4.20 36.88
C ARG A 84 35.75 3.68 35.45
N ASN A 85 34.68 4.08 34.77
CA ASN A 85 34.38 3.68 33.38
C ASN A 85 34.91 4.66 32.32
N ARG A 86 35.77 5.64 32.69
CA ARG A 86 36.29 6.69 31.78
C ARG A 86 37.11 6.18 30.59
N LYS A 87 37.63 4.95 30.64
CA LYS A 87 38.33 4.31 29.52
C LYS A 87 37.36 3.66 28.51
N ARG A 88 36.09 3.48 28.89
CA ARG A 88 35.03 2.88 28.06
C ARG A 88 33.98 3.93 27.64
N LYS A 89 34.43 5.13 27.25
CA LYS A 89 33.54 6.22 26.81
C LYS A 89 32.64 5.80 25.64
N GLY A 90 33.13 4.91 24.78
CA GLY A 90 32.36 4.38 23.65
C GLY A 90 30.99 3.84 24.06
N TRP A 91 30.89 3.05 25.13
CA TRP A 91 29.61 2.50 25.60
C TRP A 91 28.61 3.57 26.03
N ALA A 92 29.07 4.59 26.76
CA ALA A 92 28.22 5.70 27.19
C ALA A 92 27.76 6.54 25.99
N VAL A 93 28.67 6.81 25.04
CA VAL A 93 28.35 7.53 23.80
C VAL A 93 27.36 6.74 22.96
N SER A 94 27.57 5.44 22.74
CA SER A 94 26.64 4.57 22.01
C SER A 94 25.27 4.48 22.66
N PHE A 95 25.22 4.42 24.00
CA PHE A 95 23.95 4.44 24.73
C PHE A 95 23.19 5.74 24.49
N VAL A 96 23.84 6.90 24.66
CA VAL A 96 23.20 8.20 24.38
C VAL A 96 22.79 8.32 22.92
N LEU A 97 23.67 7.92 21.99
CA LEU A 97 23.41 7.94 20.56
C LEU A 97 22.22 7.04 20.18
N PHE A 98 22.06 5.89 20.82
CA PHE A 98 20.92 5.00 20.63
C PHE A 98 19.59 5.68 20.97
N PHE A 99 19.49 6.38 22.11
CA PHE A 99 18.27 7.12 22.45
C PHE A 99 18.03 8.32 21.52
N LEU A 100 19.10 9.04 21.12
CA LEU A 100 18.97 10.11 20.14
C LEU A 100 18.47 9.59 18.78
N LEU A 101 18.96 8.43 18.36
CA LEU A 101 18.51 7.74 17.14
C LEU A 101 17.03 7.33 17.26
N LEU A 102 16.60 6.78 18.40
CA LEU A 102 15.18 6.46 18.63
C LEU A 102 14.30 7.71 18.58
N LEU A 103 14.71 8.82 19.18
CA LEU A 103 13.97 10.08 19.13
C LEU A 103 13.92 10.66 17.72
N PHE A 104 14.99 10.50 16.95
CA PHE A 104 15.02 10.88 15.54
C PHE A 104 14.03 10.03 14.71
N LEU A 105 14.12 8.70 14.81
CA LEU A 105 13.21 7.76 14.16
C LEU A 105 11.74 7.96 14.58
N ALA A 106 11.51 8.41 15.82
CA ALA A 106 10.16 8.73 16.32
C ALA A 106 9.48 9.88 15.57
N GLN A 107 10.21 10.71 14.83
CA GLN A 107 9.63 11.84 14.10
C GLN A 107 9.02 11.47 12.75
N PHE A 108 9.17 10.21 12.33
CA PHE A 108 8.74 9.72 11.02
C PHE A 108 7.57 8.75 11.15
N VAL A 109 6.85 8.56 10.04
CA VAL A 109 5.83 7.52 9.89
C VAL A 109 6.47 6.32 9.21
N TRP A 110 6.40 5.15 9.82
CA TRP A 110 7.00 3.92 9.32
C TRP A 110 5.97 2.88 8.89
N GLU A 111 4.69 3.12 9.14
CA GLU A 111 3.60 2.23 8.72
C GLU A 111 2.34 3.03 8.47
N ILE A 112 1.65 2.69 7.39
CA ILE A 112 0.35 3.23 7.03
C ILE A 112 -0.65 2.07 7.16
N ASP A 113 -1.68 2.28 7.98
CA ASP A 113 -2.67 1.27 8.34
C ASP A 113 -4.01 1.68 7.74
N TRP A 114 -4.51 0.89 6.79
CA TRP A 114 -5.80 1.10 6.15
C TRP A 114 -6.89 0.29 6.84
N SER A 115 -8.11 0.84 6.90
CA SER A 115 -9.27 0.11 7.38
C SER A 115 -10.56 0.60 6.74
N GLY A 116 -11.48 -0.32 6.48
CA GLY A 116 -12.81 -0.03 5.94
C GLY A 116 -12.89 0.03 4.41
N ASN A 117 -11.80 -0.31 3.72
CA ASN A 117 -11.78 -0.49 2.27
C ASN A 117 -12.45 -1.80 1.85
N ARG A 118 -13.24 -1.75 0.78
CA ARG A 118 -13.94 -2.93 0.22
C ARG A 118 -13.69 -3.07 -1.27
N ARG A 119 -13.91 -1.98 -2.01
CA ARG A 119 -13.72 -1.87 -3.45
C ARG A 119 -12.30 -1.50 -3.80
N TYR A 120 -11.71 -0.53 -3.10
CA TYR A 120 -10.33 -0.12 -3.34
C TYR A 120 -9.34 -1.02 -2.61
N THR A 121 -8.34 -1.51 -3.34
CA THR A 121 -7.27 -2.31 -2.75
C THR A 121 -6.27 -1.40 -2.02
N GLU A 122 -5.63 -1.91 -0.96
CA GLU A 122 -4.60 -1.14 -0.23
C GLU A 122 -3.45 -0.70 -1.16
N SER A 123 -3.14 -1.50 -2.18
CA SER A 123 -2.13 -1.17 -3.20
C SER A 123 -2.50 0.08 -4.00
N GLU A 124 -3.76 0.22 -4.43
CA GLU A 124 -4.23 1.40 -5.17
C GLU A 124 -4.20 2.64 -4.28
N LEU A 125 -4.67 2.51 -3.04
CA LEU A 125 -4.68 3.61 -2.07
C LEU A 125 -3.26 4.05 -1.69
N ASN A 126 -2.34 3.11 -1.50
CA ASN A 126 -0.92 3.41 -1.27
C ASN A 126 -0.29 4.08 -2.50
N HIS A 127 -0.62 3.64 -3.71
CA HIS A 127 -0.14 4.29 -4.92
C HIS A 127 -0.63 5.73 -5.04
N TYR A 128 -1.89 5.98 -4.67
CA TYR A 128 -2.42 7.35 -4.60
C TYR A 128 -1.68 8.19 -3.54
N LEU A 129 -1.38 7.66 -2.36
CA LEU A 129 -0.57 8.39 -1.38
C LEU A 129 0.84 8.73 -1.89
N GLN A 130 1.44 7.86 -2.72
CA GLN A 130 2.74 8.13 -3.37
C GLN A 130 2.67 9.34 -4.31
N THR A 131 1.56 9.55 -5.04
CA THR A 131 1.41 10.73 -5.90
C THR A 131 1.37 12.02 -5.07
N LEU A 132 0.81 11.95 -3.86
CA LEU A 132 0.84 13.02 -2.87
C LEU A 132 2.17 13.13 -2.10
N GLN A 133 3.18 12.32 -2.46
CA GLN A 133 4.48 12.22 -1.79
C GLN A 133 4.39 11.79 -0.31
N ILE A 134 3.33 11.08 0.05
CA ILE A 134 3.11 10.51 1.38
C ILE A 134 3.49 9.04 1.32
N GLU A 135 4.73 8.75 1.70
CA GLU A 135 5.29 7.41 1.71
C GLU A 135 5.79 7.04 3.11
N GLU A 136 6.12 5.76 3.29
CA GLU A 136 6.82 5.31 4.49
C GLU A 136 8.17 6.02 4.61
N GLY A 137 8.45 6.55 5.80
CA GLY A 137 9.64 7.36 6.08
C GLY A 137 9.42 8.87 5.90
N ILE A 138 8.20 9.34 5.65
CA ILE A 138 7.90 10.77 5.66
C ILE A 138 7.95 11.35 7.10
N PRO A 139 8.52 12.57 7.30
CA PRO A 139 8.43 13.26 8.58
C PRO A 139 6.99 13.59 8.92
N LYS A 140 6.56 13.31 10.16
CA LYS A 140 5.20 13.62 10.64
C LYS A 140 4.78 15.08 10.46
N LYS A 141 5.75 16.00 10.50
CA LYS A 141 5.51 17.44 10.31
C LYS A 141 5.01 17.81 8.91
N ARG A 142 5.25 16.97 7.90
CA ARG A 142 4.79 17.22 6.52
C ARG A 142 3.35 16.76 6.30
N ILE A 143 2.83 15.87 7.15
CA ILE A 143 1.46 15.35 7.02
C ILE A 143 0.50 16.27 7.77
N SER A 144 -0.45 16.84 7.04
CA SER A 144 -1.63 17.46 7.63
C SER A 144 -2.80 16.48 7.52
N CYS A 145 -3.26 15.94 8.65
CA CYS A 145 -4.36 14.96 8.66
C CYS A 145 -5.62 15.52 8.03
N ALA A 146 -5.99 16.76 8.34
CA ALA A 146 -7.20 17.40 7.80
C ALA A 146 -7.13 17.58 6.28
N ARG A 147 -5.97 18.01 5.76
CA ARG A 147 -5.77 18.15 4.31
C ARG A 147 -5.83 16.79 3.62
N LEU A 148 -5.20 15.76 4.22
CA LEU A 148 -5.22 14.42 3.64
C LEU A 148 -6.64 13.81 3.63
N GLU A 149 -7.46 14.08 4.65
CA GLU A 149 -8.87 13.68 4.67
C GLU A 149 -9.68 14.33 3.55
N GLU A 150 -9.38 15.59 3.20
CA GLU A 150 -10.05 16.34 2.14
C GLU A 150 -9.64 15.84 0.75
N GLU A 151 -8.33 15.73 0.48
CA GLU A 151 -7.79 15.26 -0.81
C GLU A 151 -8.29 13.84 -1.15
N LEU A 152 -8.36 12.95 -0.15
CA LEU A 152 -8.91 11.59 -0.32
C LEU A 152 -10.41 11.59 -0.64
N ARG A 153 -11.18 12.56 -0.12
CA ARG A 153 -12.62 12.67 -0.40
C ARG A 153 -12.89 13.27 -1.78
N GLU A 154 -12.05 14.21 -2.22
CA GLU A 154 -12.17 14.84 -3.55
C GLU A 154 -11.74 13.89 -4.66
N SER A 155 -10.70 13.08 -4.43
CA SER A 155 -10.14 12.21 -5.48
C SER A 155 -10.95 10.93 -5.71
N PHE A 156 -11.77 10.52 -4.74
CA PHE A 156 -12.59 9.32 -4.84
C PHE A 156 -14.04 9.66 -4.50
N GLU A 157 -14.86 9.86 -5.53
CA GLU A 157 -16.30 10.16 -5.40
C GLU A 157 -17.06 9.08 -4.61
N ASP A 158 -16.57 7.84 -4.68
CA ASP A 158 -17.16 6.70 -3.98
C ASP A 158 -16.88 6.71 -2.46
N ILE A 159 -16.00 7.58 -1.95
CA ILE A 159 -15.67 7.62 -0.51
C ILE A 159 -16.58 8.60 0.23
N THR A 160 -17.47 8.08 1.08
CA THR A 160 -18.42 8.89 1.87
C THR A 160 -17.78 9.54 3.09
N TRP A 161 -16.82 8.86 3.73
CA TRP A 161 -16.19 9.34 4.96
C TRP A 161 -14.76 8.84 5.07
N VAL A 162 -13.86 9.70 5.58
CA VAL A 162 -12.45 9.40 5.85
C VAL A 162 -12.06 10.00 7.18
N SER A 163 -11.25 9.27 7.96
CA SER A 163 -10.53 9.81 9.12
C SER A 163 -9.07 9.39 9.10
N VAL A 164 -8.19 10.37 9.24
CA VAL A 164 -6.73 10.23 9.26
C VAL A 164 -6.20 10.57 10.64
N ARG A 165 -5.47 9.65 11.28
CA ARG A 165 -4.88 9.87 12.61
C ARG A 165 -3.42 9.44 12.66
N LEU A 166 -2.59 10.28 13.26
CA LEU A 166 -1.20 9.95 13.58
C LEU A 166 -1.10 9.46 15.03
N HIS A 167 -0.63 8.24 15.24
CA HIS A 167 -0.38 7.70 16.57
C HIS A 167 0.91 6.87 16.60
N GLY A 168 1.80 7.15 17.55
CA GLY A 168 3.14 6.54 17.54
C GLY A 168 3.85 6.86 16.23
N THR A 169 4.44 5.88 15.58
CA THR A 169 5.05 6.01 14.24
C THR A 169 4.14 5.49 13.12
N ARG A 170 2.82 5.43 13.36
CA ARG A 170 1.83 4.90 12.40
C ARG A 170 0.86 6.00 11.95
N LEU A 171 0.44 5.91 10.69
CA LEU A 171 -0.65 6.70 10.12
C LEU A 171 -1.86 5.78 9.93
N PHE A 172 -2.93 6.04 10.67
CA PHE A 172 -4.19 5.31 10.56
C PHE A 172 -5.11 6.04 9.60
N ILE A 173 -5.57 5.35 8.56
CA ILE A 173 -6.55 5.88 7.63
C ILE A 173 -7.76 4.96 7.63
N ARG A 174 -8.89 5.49 8.07
CA ARG A 174 -10.17 4.77 8.11
C ARG A 174 -11.10 5.39 7.10
N LEU A 175 -11.65 4.59 6.21
CA LEU A 175 -12.57 5.08 5.18
C LEU A 175 -13.85 4.26 5.14
N ARG A 176 -14.90 4.84 4.55
CA ARG A 176 -16.17 4.19 4.26
C ARG A 176 -16.59 4.52 2.84
N GLU A 177 -16.77 3.49 2.04
CA GLU A 177 -17.16 3.57 0.63
C GLU A 177 -18.69 3.50 0.46
N SER A 178 -19.19 4.15 -0.59
CA SER A 178 -20.58 4.15 -1.05
C SER A 178 -20.83 2.98 -1.99
N GLU A 179 -22.06 2.44 -1.99
CA GLU A 179 -22.44 1.26 -2.79
C GLU A 179 -23.11 1.61 -4.13
N VAL A 180 -23.31 2.90 -4.46
CA VAL A 180 -24.07 3.35 -5.65
C VAL A 180 -23.21 4.20 -6.59
N PRO A 181 -23.03 3.82 -7.86
CA PRO A 181 -22.32 4.63 -8.84
C PRO A 181 -23.18 5.80 -9.35
N VAL A 182 -22.60 7.01 -9.43
CA VAL A 182 -23.24 8.20 -10.00
C VAL A 182 -22.72 8.38 -11.43
N ARG A 183 -23.59 8.34 -12.44
CA ARG A 183 -23.27 8.79 -13.81
C ARG A 183 -24.01 10.10 -14.07
N GLN A 184 -23.27 11.14 -14.43
CA GLN A 184 -23.82 12.34 -15.06
C GLN A 184 -23.15 12.51 -16.42
N GLU A 185 -23.91 12.31 -17.50
CA GLU A 185 -23.49 12.66 -18.85
C GLU A 185 -23.96 14.10 -19.14
N VAL A 186 -23.06 14.93 -19.63
CA VAL A 186 -23.31 16.34 -20.00
C VAL A 186 -23.41 16.41 -21.52
N GLU A 187 -24.50 16.93 -22.07
CA GLU A 187 -24.70 17.01 -23.53
C GLU A 187 -24.54 18.44 -24.11
N SER A 188 -23.98 18.54 -25.32
CA SER A 188 -23.79 19.77 -26.12
C SER A 188 -24.90 19.98 -27.18
N GLY A 189 -25.33 21.23 -27.41
CA GLY A 189 -26.56 21.58 -28.14
C GLY A 189 -26.47 21.93 -29.64
N GLU A 190 -25.75 21.17 -30.47
CA GLU A 190 -25.74 21.38 -31.93
C GLU A 190 -26.88 20.60 -32.64
N ALA A 191 -27.41 21.11 -33.75
CA ALA A 191 -28.43 20.43 -34.56
C ALA A 191 -27.82 19.24 -35.32
N CYS A 192 -28.45 18.08 -35.25
CA CYS A 192 -27.92 16.83 -35.79
C CYS A 192 -29.02 15.80 -36.07
N ASP A 193 -28.69 14.79 -36.85
CA ASP A 193 -29.57 13.66 -37.16
C ASP A 193 -29.10 12.40 -36.41
N LEU A 194 -29.99 11.42 -36.20
CA LEU A 194 -29.64 10.13 -35.59
C LEU A 194 -29.60 9.02 -36.64
N ALA A 195 -28.48 8.30 -36.71
CA ALA A 195 -28.31 7.13 -37.58
C ALA A 195 -27.99 5.87 -36.79
N ALA A 196 -28.18 4.71 -37.42
CA ALA A 196 -27.95 3.40 -36.80
C ALA A 196 -26.46 3.12 -36.58
N ALA A 197 -26.08 2.79 -35.36
CA ALA A 197 -24.71 2.40 -34.97
C ALA A 197 -24.27 1.07 -35.62
N SER A 198 -25.22 0.18 -35.86
CA SER A 198 -25.02 -1.22 -36.25
C SER A 198 -26.31 -1.79 -36.82
N ASP A 199 -26.20 -2.91 -37.55
CA ASP A 199 -27.37 -3.66 -38.02
C ASP A 199 -28.16 -4.19 -36.81
N ALA A 200 -29.46 -3.92 -36.78
CA ALA A 200 -30.32 -4.30 -35.67
C ALA A 200 -31.79 -4.38 -36.09
N ARG A 201 -32.57 -5.14 -35.34
CA ARG A 201 -34.03 -5.11 -35.41
C ARG A 201 -34.58 -4.24 -34.28
N ILE A 202 -35.31 -3.20 -34.63
CA ILE A 202 -35.82 -2.19 -33.69
C ILE A 202 -36.89 -2.80 -32.79
N THR A 203 -36.76 -2.61 -31.47
CA THR A 203 -37.75 -3.04 -30.47
C THR A 203 -38.58 -1.88 -29.94
N SER A 204 -37.95 -0.72 -29.72
CA SER A 204 -38.62 0.47 -29.18
C SER A 204 -38.06 1.73 -29.80
N VAL A 205 -38.95 2.69 -30.08
CA VAL A 205 -38.63 4.01 -30.62
C VAL A 205 -39.39 5.04 -29.79
N VAL A 206 -38.67 5.87 -29.03
CA VAL A 206 -39.25 7.00 -28.30
C VAL A 206 -38.55 8.28 -28.75
N VAL A 207 -39.21 9.11 -29.55
CA VAL A 207 -38.63 10.36 -30.06
C VAL A 207 -39.04 11.55 -29.20
N ARG A 208 -38.04 12.34 -28.76
CA ARG A 208 -38.23 13.61 -28.03
C ARG A 208 -38.15 14.82 -28.96
N SER A 209 -37.26 14.78 -29.96
CA SER A 209 -37.05 15.85 -30.95
C SER A 209 -36.64 15.25 -32.30
N GLY A 210 -37.19 15.79 -33.40
CA GLY A 210 -37.01 15.29 -34.77
C GLY A 210 -38.14 14.38 -35.25
N ILE A 211 -38.01 13.85 -36.46
CA ILE A 211 -39.02 13.00 -37.11
C ILE A 211 -38.50 11.56 -37.21
N PRO A 212 -39.19 10.56 -36.60
CA PRO A 212 -38.82 9.16 -36.76
C PRO A 212 -39.05 8.70 -38.19
N LEU A 213 -38.04 8.05 -38.79
CA LEU A 213 -38.12 7.41 -40.10
C LEU A 213 -38.30 5.89 -40.00
N VAL A 214 -38.31 5.35 -38.78
CA VAL A 214 -38.33 3.92 -38.49
C VAL A 214 -39.35 3.62 -37.40
N GLN A 215 -39.86 2.38 -37.38
CA GLN A 215 -40.83 1.90 -36.40
C GLN A 215 -40.36 0.62 -35.71
N ALA A 216 -40.97 0.31 -34.56
CA ALA A 216 -40.72 -0.94 -33.85
C ALA A 216 -41.07 -2.13 -34.74
N GLY A 217 -40.13 -3.07 -34.89
CA GLY A 217 -40.24 -4.25 -35.75
C GLY A 217 -39.37 -4.18 -37.01
N ASP A 218 -38.96 -2.99 -37.44
CA ASP A 218 -38.13 -2.78 -38.63
C ASP A 218 -36.70 -3.30 -38.44
N THR A 219 -36.09 -3.76 -39.54
CA THR A 219 -34.67 -4.13 -39.58
C THR A 219 -33.91 -2.99 -40.23
N VAL A 220 -32.88 -2.47 -39.54
CA VAL A 220 -32.05 -1.38 -40.02
C VAL A 220 -30.61 -1.83 -40.24
N GLU A 221 -29.96 -1.25 -41.24
CA GLU A 221 -28.53 -1.44 -41.51
C GLU A 221 -27.71 -0.33 -40.85
N LYS A 222 -26.44 -0.63 -40.56
CA LYS A 222 -25.49 0.33 -40.01
C LYS A 222 -25.40 1.57 -40.90
N GLY A 223 -25.60 2.74 -40.30
CA GLY A 223 -25.57 4.04 -40.96
C GLY A 223 -26.91 4.48 -41.53
N GLN A 224 -27.96 3.65 -41.49
CA GLN A 224 -29.30 4.05 -41.89
C GLN A 224 -29.85 5.16 -40.98
N LEU A 225 -30.47 6.17 -41.58
CA LEU A 225 -31.07 7.28 -40.85
C LEU A 225 -32.28 6.81 -40.04
N LEU A 226 -32.25 7.03 -38.73
CA LEU A 226 -33.31 6.63 -37.80
C LEU A 226 -34.26 7.80 -37.49
N VAL A 227 -33.70 8.98 -37.22
CA VAL A 227 -34.46 10.20 -36.92
C VAL A 227 -33.87 11.37 -37.69
N SER A 228 -34.72 12.05 -38.46
CA SER A 228 -34.35 13.29 -39.15
C SER A 228 -34.47 14.47 -38.18
N GLY A 229 -33.41 15.26 -38.06
CA GLY A 229 -33.42 16.55 -37.38
C GLY A 229 -34.02 17.67 -38.25
N THR A 230 -34.42 17.39 -39.49
CA THR A 230 -35.09 18.38 -40.37
C THR A 230 -36.60 18.21 -40.26
N VAL A 231 -37.28 19.23 -39.72
CA VAL A 231 -38.74 19.24 -39.54
C VAL A 231 -39.36 20.17 -40.60
N PRO A 232 -40.20 19.65 -41.50
CA PRO A 232 -40.92 20.46 -42.48
C PRO A 232 -42.10 21.19 -41.82
N ILE A 233 -42.37 22.40 -42.29
CA ILE A 233 -43.54 23.22 -41.98
C ILE A 233 -44.49 23.07 -43.17
N THR A 234 -45.60 22.37 -42.95
CA THR A 234 -46.65 22.15 -43.96
C THR A 234 -47.82 23.11 -43.78
N ASP A 235 -48.43 23.52 -44.89
CA ASP A 235 -49.72 24.23 -44.91
C ASP A 235 -50.89 23.32 -44.47
N ASP A 236 -52.08 23.88 -44.26
CA ASP A 236 -53.33 23.16 -44.00
C ASP A 236 -53.69 22.14 -45.10
N GLY A 237 -53.09 22.28 -46.30
CA GLY A 237 -53.20 21.34 -47.43
C GLY A 237 -52.13 20.24 -47.48
N GLY A 238 -51.14 20.24 -46.57
CA GLY A 238 -50.06 19.25 -46.53
C GLY A 238 -48.88 19.49 -47.48
N GLU A 239 -48.83 20.63 -48.19
CA GLU A 239 -47.68 21.02 -49.00
C GLU A 239 -46.59 21.69 -48.14
N GLU A 240 -45.32 21.32 -48.38
CA GLU A 240 -44.15 21.79 -47.62
C GLU A 240 -43.76 23.22 -48.03
N ILE A 241 -43.87 24.18 -47.10
CA ILE A 241 -43.55 25.60 -47.35
C ILE A 241 -42.10 25.92 -46.98
N SER A 242 -41.58 25.35 -45.90
CA SER A 242 -40.21 25.56 -45.41
C SER A 242 -39.80 24.49 -44.41
N SER A 243 -38.52 24.35 -44.07
CA SER A 243 -38.05 23.40 -43.06
C SER A 243 -37.08 24.06 -42.07
N TYR A 244 -37.08 23.59 -40.83
CA TYR A 244 -36.13 24.01 -39.79
C TYR A 244 -35.38 22.81 -39.21
N ARG A 245 -34.13 23.03 -38.77
CA ARG A 245 -33.29 21.97 -38.20
C ARG A 245 -33.29 22.02 -36.68
N VAL A 246 -33.53 20.87 -36.07
CA VAL A 246 -33.44 20.61 -34.63
C VAL A 246 -32.35 19.58 -34.35
N ARG A 247 -31.92 19.51 -33.10
CA ARG A 247 -31.13 18.37 -32.61
C ARG A 247 -32.07 17.17 -32.49
N ALA A 248 -31.88 16.16 -33.32
CA ALA A 248 -32.63 14.91 -33.19
C ALA A 248 -32.25 14.22 -31.87
N ASP A 249 -33.27 13.90 -31.08
CA ASP A 249 -33.13 13.24 -29.79
C ASP A 249 -34.24 12.19 -29.66
N ALA A 250 -33.82 10.95 -29.45
CA ALA A 250 -34.69 9.80 -29.29
C ALA A 250 -33.97 8.76 -28.43
N ASP A 251 -34.73 7.84 -27.85
CA ASP A 251 -34.22 6.59 -27.30
C ASP A 251 -34.69 5.45 -28.20
N ILE A 252 -33.78 4.90 -28.99
CA ILE A 252 -34.04 3.81 -29.94
C ILE A 252 -33.27 2.57 -29.49
N TYR A 253 -34.03 1.55 -29.10
CA TYR A 253 -33.49 0.24 -28.72
C TYR A 253 -33.66 -0.76 -29.86
N GLY A 254 -32.66 -1.60 -30.04
CA GLY A 254 -32.69 -2.67 -31.02
C GLY A 254 -32.00 -3.94 -30.54
N ILE A 255 -32.50 -5.08 -31.02
CA ILE A 255 -31.87 -6.38 -30.84
C ILE A 255 -30.84 -6.56 -31.96
N ARG A 256 -29.63 -6.94 -31.57
CA ARG A 256 -28.56 -7.31 -32.50
C ARG A 256 -27.89 -8.60 -32.09
N GLU A 257 -27.24 -9.25 -33.06
CA GLU A 257 -26.39 -10.41 -32.81
C GLU A 257 -24.92 -9.98 -32.65
N ARG A 258 -24.24 -10.57 -31.67
CA ARG A 258 -22.82 -10.39 -31.41
C ARG A 258 -22.13 -11.73 -31.37
N VAL A 259 -20.93 -11.80 -31.95
CA VAL A 259 -20.10 -13.01 -31.96
C VAL A 259 -18.76 -12.70 -31.32
N GLY A 260 -18.50 -13.32 -30.16
CA GLY A 260 -17.19 -13.32 -29.50
C GLY A 260 -16.41 -14.56 -29.88
N ARG A 261 -15.13 -14.40 -30.24
CA ARG A 261 -14.22 -15.52 -30.55
C ARG A 261 -12.95 -15.43 -29.72
N LYS A 262 -12.50 -16.57 -29.20
CA LYS A 262 -11.23 -16.70 -28.48
C LYS A 262 -10.52 -17.97 -28.91
N GLU A 263 -9.24 -17.83 -29.25
CA GLU A 263 -8.39 -18.95 -29.64
C GLU A 263 -7.51 -19.36 -28.46
N LEU A 264 -7.37 -20.67 -28.24
CA LEU A 264 -6.58 -21.24 -27.15
C LEU A 264 -5.77 -22.44 -27.67
N PRO A 265 -4.45 -22.49 -27.46
CA PRO A 265 -3.67 -23.68 -27.82
C PRO A 265 -4.12 -24.89 -26.98
N LEU A 266 -4.14 -26.09 -27.57
CA LEU A 266 -4.50 -27.33 -26.87
C LEU A 266 -3.50 -27.75 -25.79
N TRP A 267 -2.26 -27.27 -25.91
CA TRP A 267 -1.17 -27.51 -24.98
C TRP A 267 -0.89 -26.25 -24.20
N ARG A 268 -0.81 -26.39 -22.87
CA ARG A 268 -0.36 -25.33 -21.98
C ARG A 268 0.94 -25.72 -21.33
N GLU A 269 1.83 -24.76 -21.22
CA GLU A 269 2.92 -24.84 -20.27
C GLU A 269 2.35 -24.74 -18.85
N MET A 270 2.60 -25.75 -18.04
CA MET A 270 2.25 -25.79 -16.64
C MET A 270 3.52 -25.84 -15.81
N ARG A 271 3.69 -24.86 -14.92
CA ARG A 271 4.75 -24.88 -13.90
C ARG A 271 4.29 -25.78 -12.77
N THR A 272 4.93 -26.93 -12.62
CA THR A 272 4.69 -27.85 -11.50
C THR A 272 5.82 -27.69 -10.49
N GLU A 273 5.49 -27.63 -9.20
CA GLU A 273 6.50 -27.60 -8.13
C GLU A 273 7.23 -28.96 -8.09
N THR A 274 8.57 -28.95 -8.16
CA THR A 274 9.38 -30.19 -8.13
C THR A 274 9.52 -30.77 -6.71
N GLY A 275 8.92 -30.10 -5.71
CA GLY A 275 9.02 -30.44 -4.30
C GLY A 275 10.28 -29.90 -3.60
N LYS A 276 11.26 -29.35 -4.34
CA LYS A 276 12.44 -28.74 -3.72
C LYS A 276 12.13 -27.34 -3.18
N LYS A 277 12.46 -27.14 -1.91
CA LYS A 277 12.27 -25.89 -1.17
C LYS A 277 13.61 -25.43 -0.63
N ARG A 278 13.88 -24.13 -0.70
CA ARG A 278 15.01 -23.48 0.00
C ARG A 278 14.50 -22.35 0.87
N TYR A 279 15.26 -21.99 1.88
CA TYR A 279 14.89 -20.91 2.81
C TYR A 279 15.91 -19.77 2.77
N GLY A 280 15.43 -18.56 2.99
CA GLY A 280 16.27 -17.38 3.13
C GLY A 280 15.65 -16.35 4.07
N ILE A 281 16.47 -15.40 4.48
CA ILE A 281 16.05 -14.23 5.25
C ILE A 281 16.12 -13.02 4.33
N ALA A 282 15.08 -12.21 4.33
CA ALA A 282 15.06 -10.92 3.68
C ALA A 282 15.09 -9.82 4.75
N LEU A 283 15.92 -8.80 4.54
CA LEU A 283 15.92 -7.59 5.35
C LEU A 283 15.56 -6.43 4.44
N GLU A 284 14.50 -5.72 4.78
CA GLU A 284 14.08 -4.53 4.07
C GLU A 284 14.30 -3.32 4.97
N ALA A 285 15.01 -2.33 4.47
CA ALA A 285 15.29 -1.10 5.17
C ALA A 285 14.96 0.08 4.24
N GLY A 286 13.77 0.66 4.40
CA GLY A 286 13.24 1.66 3.47
C GLY A 286 13.15 1.12 2.04
N THR A 287 13.89 1.72 1.10
CA THR A 287 13.90 1.35 -0.32
C THR A 287 14.87 0.23 -0.68
N HIS A 288 15.67 -0.27 0.27
CA HIS A 288 16.69 -1.28 0.01
C HIS A 288 16.27 -2.64 0.58
N THR A 289 16.25 -3.65 -0.28
CA THR A 289 15.96 -5.03 0.09
C THR A 289 17.22 -5.88 -0.04
N PHE A 290 17.64 -6.49 1.07
CA PHE A 290 18.75 -7.41 1.13
C PHE A 290 18.23 -8.83 1.31
N TYR A 291 18.54 -9.71 0.35
CA TYR A 291 18.21 -11.13 0.42
C TYR A 291 19.44 -11.92 0.84
N TRP A 292 19.35 -12.58 1.98
CA TRP A 292 20.34 -13.56 2.42
C TRP A 292 19.75 -14.96 2.24
N LYS A 293 20.23 -15.67 1.22
CA LYS A 293 19.95 -17.11 1.05
C LYS A 293 20.76 -17.90 2.07
N ILE A 294 20.10 -18.71 2.89
CA ILE A 294 20.82 -19.60 3.80
C ILE A 294 21.44 -20.68 2.91
N PRO A 295 22.79 -20.79 2.83
CA PRO A 295 23.42 -21.80 2.01
C PRO A 295 23.07 -23.18 2.57
N GLU A 296 22.38 -24.00 1.79
CA GLU A 296 22.20 -25.40 2.15
C GLU A 296 23.50 -26.18 1.91
N PHE A 297 23.68 -27.31 2.60
CA PHE A 297 24.82 -28.21 2.36
C PHE A 297 24.93 -28.63 0.87
N TYR A 298 23.81 -28.63 0.14
CA TYR A 298 23.76 -28.85 -1.30
C TYR A 298 24.38 -27.74 -2.16
N ASP A 299 24.28 -26.46 -1.77
CA ASP A 299 24.91 -25.36 -2.52
C ASP A 299 26.44 -25.47 -2.45
N MET A 300 27.00 -26.00 -1.35
CA MET A 300 28.43 -26.30 -1.22
C MET A 300 28.86 -27.43 -2.17
N ILE A 301 28.02 -28.46 -2.31
CA ILE A 301 28.26 -29.60 -3.20
C ILE A 301 28.11 -29.17 -4.67
N GLU A 302 27.07 -28.42 -5.04
CA GLU A 302 26.92 -27.87 -6.41
C GLU A 302 28.11 -26.98 -6.78
N HIS A 303 28.60 -26.15 -5.87
CA HIS A 303 29.78 -25.32 -6.12
C HIS A 303 31.06 -26.16 -6.33
N THR A 304 31.19 -27.32 -5.65
CA THR A 304 32.30 -28.25 -5.90
C THR A 304 32.17 -28.98 -7.25
N PHE A 305 30.95 -29.31 -7.68
CA PHE A 305 30.69 -29.92 -8.99
C PHE A 305 30.87 -28.92 -10.14
N ASP A 306 30.44 -27.66 -9.98
CA ASP A 306 30.68 -26.57 -10.95
C ASP A 306 32.18 -26.29 -11.11
N VAL A 307 32.96 -26.36 -10.02
CA VAL A 307 34.42 -26.28 -10.08
C VAL A 307 34.99 -27.50 -10.81
N ALA A 308 34.52 -28.71 -10.55
CA ALA A 308 34.96 -29.90 -11.31
C ALA A 308 34.59 -29.83 -12.81
N GLU A 309 33.46 -29.21 -13.17
CA GLU A 309 33.05 -28.97 -14.57
C GLU A 309 33.92 -27.91 -15.25
N ARG A 310 34.27 -26.82 -14.55
CA ARG A 310 35.22 -25.81 -15.05
C ARG A 310 36.60 -26.41 -15.37
N TRP A 311 36.96 -27.50 -14.69
CA TRP A 311 38.19 -28.28 -14.93
C TRP A 311 38.00 -29.43 -15.93
N GLY A 312 36.82 -29.56 -16.54
CA GLY A 312 36.57 -30.45 -17.68
C GLY A 312 36.22 -31.89 -17.34
N PHE A 313 35.94 -32.23 -16.08
CA PHE A 313 35.70 -33.62 -15.67
C PHE A 313 34.33 -34.18 -16.09
N PHE A 314 33.32 -33.33 -16.35
CA PHE A 314 31.99 -33.74 -16.82
C PHE A 314 31.42 -32.70 -17.79
N ARG A 315 30.65 -33.12 -18.79
CA ARG A 315 29.97 -32.24 -19.76
C ARG A 315 28.46 -32.49 -19.64
N ARG A 316 27.73 -31.64 -18.92
CA ARG A 316 26.27 -31.81 -18.80
C ARG A 316 25.58 -31.30 -20.06
N SER A 317 24.66 -32.09 -20.60
CA SER A 317 23.65 -31.62 -21.56
C SER A 317 22.94 -30.39 -20.97
N ARG A 318 22.73 -29.34 -21.80
CA ARG A 318 22.03 -28.09 -21.43
C ARG A 318 20.64 -28.39 -20.85
N ARG A 319 20.56 -28.70 -19.55
CA ARG A 319 19.31 -28.62 -18.80
C ARG A 319 18.98 -27.14 -18.66
N MET A 320 17.78 -26.74 -19.08
CA MET A 320 17.22 -25.44 -18.70
C MET A 320 17.38 -25.26 -17.19
N LYS A 321 17.93 -24.12 -16.76
CA LYS A 321 18.06 -23.81 -15.35
C LYS A 321 16.65 -23.81 -14.73
N PRO A 322 16.46 -24.47 -13.59
CA PRO A 322 15.15 -24.51 -12.95
C PRO A 322 14.69 -23.10 -12.58
N ALA A 323 13.42 -22.80 -12.81
CA ALA A 323 12.83 -21.54 -12.42
C ALA A 323 12.45 -21.60 -10.93
N TRP A 324 12.84 -20.59 -10.16
CA TRP A 324 12.53 -20.50 -8.73
C TRP A 324 11.43 -19.48 -8.51
N THR A 325 10.37 -19.87 -7.81
CA THR A 325 9.34 -18.96 -7.33
C THR A 325 9.67 -18.58 -5.89
N ILE A 326 9.73 -17.28 -5.59
CA ILE A 326 10.06 -16.76 -4.26
C ILE A 326 8.77 -16.32 -3.59
N ARG A 327 8.51 -16.83 -2.39
CA ARG A 327 7.46 -16.30 -1.50
C ARG A 327 8.13 -15.72 -0.27
N THR A 328 8.04 -14.41 -0.08
CA THR A 328 8.61 -13.74 1.08
C THR A 328 7.50 -13.15 1.93
N GLU A 329 7.43 -13.57 3.20
CA GLU A 329 6.53 -12.98 4.18
C GLU A 329 7.32 -11.98 5.04
N TYR A 330 7.02 -10.68 4.91
CA TYR A 330 7.66 -9.63 5.69
C TYR A 330 6.91 -9.36 7.00
N ARG A 331 7.67 -9.14 8.07
CA ARG A 331 7.16 -8.62 9.34
C ARG A 331 7.95 -7.38 9.73
N LYS A 332 7.26 -6.25 9.88
CA LYS A 332 7.85 -5.01 10.39
C LYS A 332 8.29 -5.18 11.83
N LEU A 333 9.47 -4.69 12.16
CA LEU A 333 9.97 -4.71 13.53
C LEU A 333 9.23 -3.68 14.38
N ARG A 334 8.70 -4.14 15.51
CA ARG A 334 7.95 -3.34 16.46
C ARG A 334 8.63 -3.35 17.83
N LEU A 335 8.87 -2.15 18.36
CA LEU A 335 9.24 -1.92 19.75
C LEU A 335 7.97 -1.73 20.61
N PRO A 336 8.06 -1.84 21.95
CA PRO A 336 6.94 -1.56 22.84
C PRO A 336 6.33 -0.17 22.60
N LEU A 337 5.03 0.01 22.89
CA LEU A 337 4.26 1.25 22.68
C LEU A 337 3.99 1.62 21.20
N ASP A 338 3.70 0.63 20.35
CA ASP A 338 3.33 0.82 18.93
C ASP A 338 4.34 1.64 18.13
N PHE A 339 5.62 1.42 18.43
CA PHE A 339 6.73 2.02 17.70
C PHE A 339 7.24 1.06 16.64
N TYR A 340 6.98 1.39 15.38
CA TYR A 340 7.43 0.64 14.22
C TYR A 340 8.77 1.20 13.75
N LEU A 341 9.67 0.31 13.35
CA LEU A 341 10.99 0.66 12.83
C LEU A 341 10.97 0.71 11.30
N PRO A 342 11.92 1.42 10.67
CA PRO A 342 12.12 1.40 9.21
C PRO A 342 12.66 0.07 8.67
N LEU A 343 12.60 -1.00 9.48
CA LEU A 343 13.18 -2.29 9.18
C LEU A 343 12.09 -3.37 9.23
N SER A 344 11.99 -4.14 8.15
CA SER A 344 11.19 -5.34 8.06
C SER A 344 12.10 -6.56 7.93
N VAL A 345 11.75 -7.62 8.64
CA VAL A 345 12.41 -8.92 8.52
C VAL A 345 11.44 -9.88 7.87
N GLY A 346 11.86 -10.45 6.75
CA GLY A 346 11.07 -11.41 5.98
C GLY A 346 11.67 -12.81 5.98
N TRP A 347 10.81 -13.81 5.99
CA TRP A 347 11.18 -15.20 5.75
C TRP A 347 10.82 -15.55 4.31
N SER A 348 11.82 -15.98 3.54
CA SER A 348 11.67 -16.30 2.12
C SER A 348 11.70 -17.81 1.90
N GLU A 349 10.64 -18.36 1.30
CA GLU A 349 10.57 -19.72 0.80
C GLU A 349 10.77 -19.69 -0.73
N TYR A 350 11.81 -20.37 -1.20
CA TYR A 350 12.11 -20.53 -2.62
C TYR A 350 11.64 -21.92 -3.06
N ARG A 351 10.72 -21.98 -4.02
CA ARG A 351 10.22 -23.24 -4.57
C ARG A 351 10.71 -23.44 -5.99
N GLU A 352 11.32 -24.59 -6.26
CA GLU A 352 11.76 -24.97 -7.59
C GLU A 352 10.55 -25.40 -8.42
N THR A 353 10.42 -24.84 -9.61
CA THR A 353 9.35 -25.15 -10.57
C THR A 353 9.94 -25.69 -11.86
N SER A 354 9.34 -26.77 -12.37
CA SER A 354 9.63 -27.32 -13.70
C SER A 354 8.48 -27.00 -14.64
N VAL A 355 8.81 -26.56 -15.85
CA VAL A 355 7.83 -26.36 -16.92
C VAL A 355 7.56 -27.71 -17.57
N CYS A 356 6.30 -28.14 -17.56
CA CYS A 356 5.84 -29.33 -18.26
C CYS A 356 4.69 -28.93 -19.20
N GLU A 357 4.63 -29.48 -20.40
CA GLU A 357 3.48 -29.31 -21.28
C GLU A 357 2.36 -30.28 -20.85
N LYS A 358 1.17 -29.75 -20.58
CA LYS A 358 -0.03 -30.54 -20.28
C LYS A 358 -1.11 -30.21 -21.30
N ARG A 359 -1.77 -31.24 -21.85
CA ARG A 359 -2.94 -31.07 -22.71
C ARG A 359 -4.17 -30.74 -21.85
N TYR A 360 -5.00 -29.82 -22.32
CA TYR A 360 -6.29 -29.54 -21.66
C TYR A 360 -7.20 -30.77 -21.69
N THR A 361 -7.83 -31.06 -20.55
CA THR A 361 -8.90 -32.08 -20.48
C THR A 361 -10.23 -31.49 -20.95
N GLU A 362 -11.14 -32.33 -21.44
CA GLU A 362 -12.50 -31.90 -21.86
C GLU A 362 -13.25 -31.08 -20.79
N PRO A 363 -13.30 -31.48 -19.50
CA PRO A 363 -13.96 -30.67 -18.47
C PRO A 363 -13.25 -29.34 -18.20
N GLU A 364 -11.92 -29.26 -18.32
CA GLU A 364 -11.18 -28.01 -18.20
C GLU A 364 -11.50 -27.05 -19.37
N LEU A 365 -11.65 -27.58 -20.59
CA LEU A 365 -12.05 -26.78 -21.76
C LEU A 365 -13.48 -26.26 -21.62
N ALA A 366 -14.41 -27.08 -21.13
CA ALA A 366 -15.78 -26.66 -20.87
C ALA A 366 -15.86 -25.58 -19.77
N ALA A 367 -15.04 -25.70 -18.71
CA ALA A 367 -14.95 -24.68 -17.68
C ALA A 367 -14.37 -23.36 -18.22
N LEU A 368 -13.36 -23.43 -19.09
CA LEU A 368 -12.76 -22.24 -19.71
C LEU A 368 -13.70 -21.57 -20.71
N SER A 369 -14.47 -22.32 -21.49
CA SER A 369 -15.47 -21.76 -22.39
C SER A 369 -16.60 -21.09 -21.62
N ALA A 370 -17.08 -21.71 -20.54
CA ALA A 370 -18.08 -21.11 -19.66
C ALA A 370 -17.56 -19.85 -18.96
N ALA A 371 -16.30 -19.85 -18.49
CA ALA A 371 -15.68 -18.66 -17.90
C ALA A 371 -15.54 -17.52 -18.93
N PHE A 372 -15.16 -17.84 -20.17
CA PHE A 372 -15.09 -16.86 -21.25
C PHE A 372 -16.47 -16.29 -21.61
N GLN A 373 -17.51 -17.13 -21.65
CA GLN A 373 -18.88 -16.69 -21.84
C GLN A 373 -19.29 -15.71 -20.74
N LYS A 374 -19.07 -16.07 -19.47
CA LYS A 374 -19.38 -15.21 -18.33
C LYS A 374 -18.63 -13.88 -18.34
N GLU A 375 -17.33 -13.90 -18.65
CA GLU A 375 -16.50 -12.69 -18.78
C GLU A 375 -17.04 -11.78 -19.90
N THR A 376 -17.50 -12.37 -21.01
CA THR A 376 -18.07 -11.63 -22.13
C THR A 376 -19.42 -11.01 -21.74
N GLU A 377 -20.28 -11.75 -21.03
CA GLU A 377 -21.56 -11.27 -20.52
C GLU A 377 -21.38 -10.14 -19.48
N GLU A 378 -20.47 -10.31 -18.51
CA GLU A 378 -20.15 -9.29 -17.49
C GLU A 378 -19.66 -7.99 -18.11
N LYS A 379 -18.75 -8.06 -19.10
CA LYS A 379 -18.27 -6.86 -19.83
C LYS A 379 -19.40 -6.12 -20.57
N LEU A 380 -20.47 -6.81 -20.95
CA LEU A 380 -21.62 -6.21 -21.61
C LEU A 380 -22.57 -5.59 -20.59
N ILE A 381 -22.80 -6.26 -19.46
CA ILE A 381 -23.59 -5.75 -18.35
C ILE A 381 -22.96 -4.50 -17.74
N GLU A 382 -21.63 -4.45 -17.56
CA GLU A 382 -20.90 -3.26 -17.11
C GLU A 382 -21.08 -2.06 -18.06
N LYS A 383 -21.27 -2.34 -19.35
CA LYS A 383 -21.60 -1.33 -20.37
C LYS A 383 -23.08 -0.97 -20.40
N GLY A 384 -23.92 -1.60 -19.57
CA GLY A 384 -25.37 -1.37 -19.51
C GLY A 384 -26.17 -2.06 -20.61
N VAL A 385 -25.61 -3.10 -21.25
CA VAL A 385 -26.26 -3.83 -22.34
C VAL A 385 -27.09 -4.99 -21.78
N HIS A 386 -28.35 -5.12 -22.22
CA HIS A 386 -29.23 -6.21 -21.80
C HIS A 386 -29.05 -7.44 -22.69
N ILE A 387 -28.87 -8.62 -22.09
CA ILE A 387 -28.59 -9.88 -22.81
C ILE A 387 -29.87 -10.72 -22.85
N MET A 388 -30.32 -11.09 -24.05
CA MET A 388 -31.56 -11.84 -24.28
C MET A 388 -31.32 -13.34 -24.43
N ALA A 389 -30.24 -13.71 -25.14
CA ALA A 389 -29.85 -15.11 -25.34
C ALA A 389 -28.33 -15.22 -25.52
N SER A 390 -27.77 -16.35 -25.08
CA SER A 390 -26.34 -16.65 -25.14
C SER A 390 -26.16 -18.14 -25.49
N ASP A 391 -25.44 -18.43 -26.58
CA ASP A 391 -25.06 -19.80 -27.00
C ASP A 391 -23.54 -19.89 -27.15
N GLY A 392 -22.93 -20.88 -26.49
CA GLY A 392 -21.49 -21.10 -26.47
C GLY A 392 -21.11 -22.39 -27.21
N ARG A 393 -20.15 -22.30 -28.13
CA ARG A 393 -19.64 -23.43 -28.91
C ARG A 393 -18.14 -23.57 -28.77
N ILE A 394 -17.70 -24.82 -28.72
CA ILE A 394 -16.29 -25.20 -28.71
C ILE A 394 -15.99 -25.88 -30.05
N LEU A 395 -15.08 -25.31 -30.82
CA LEU A 395 -14.61 -25.87 -32.09
C LEU A 395 -13.14 -26.25 -31.95
N ILE A 396 -12.82 -27.54 -32.05
CA ILE A 396 -11.45 -28.03 -31.96
C ILE A 396 -10.94 -28.31 -33.38
N ASN A 397 -10.00 -27.48 -33.85
CA ASN A 397 -9.39 -27.62 -35.16
C ASN A 397 -7.88 -27.84 -35.01
N GLY A 398 -7.43 -29.08 -35.20
CA GLY A 398 -6.01 -29.43 -35.11
C GLY A 398 -5.43 -29.22 -33.71
N GLY A 399 -4.39 -28.39 -33.58
CA GLY A 399 -3.69 -28.07 -32.33
C GLY A 399 -4.24 -26.89 -31.54
N VAL A 400 -5.36 -26.29 -32.00
CA VAL A 400 -5.96 -25.09 -31.41
C VAL A 400 -7.46 -25.33 -31.15
N CYS A 401 -7.94 -24.76 -30.05
CA CYS A 401 -9.34 -24.73 -29.65
C CYS A 401 -9.89 -23.33 -29.85
N HIS A 402 -11.03 -23.19 -30.53
CA HIS A 402 -11.75 -21.94 -30.71
C HIS A 402 -13.01 -21.97 -29.86
N PHE A 403 -13.15 -20.99 -28.96
CA PHE A 403 -14.39 -20.71 -28.27
C PHE A 403 -15.15 -19.65 -29.05
N GLU A 404 -16.39 -19.95 -29.43
CA GLU A 404 -17.30 -19.02 -30.07
C GLU A 404 -18.52 -18.82 -29.16
N VAL A 405 -18.85 -17.57 -28.86
CA VAL A 405 -20.03 -17.22 -28.08
C VAL A 405 -20.90 -16.30 -28.93
N ARG A 406 -22.15 -16.69 -29.14
CA ARG A 406 -23.16 -15.90 -29.85
C ARG A 406 -24.14 -15.33 -28.86
N LEU A 407 -24.32 -14.02 -28.91
CA LEU A 407 -25.13 -13.25 -27.98
C LEU A 407 -26.18 -12.46 -28.76
N GLN A 408 -27.43 -12.52 -28.32
CA GLN A 408 -28.45 -11.57 -28.72
C GLN A 408 -28.58 -10.52 -27.63
N THR A 409 -28.33 -9.26 -27.97
CA THR A 409 -28.31 -8.16 -27.02
C THR A 409 -29.28 -7.07 -27.43
N GLU A 410 -29.96 -6.48 -26.46
CA GLU A 410 -30.78 -5.28 -26.62
C GLU A 410 -30.02 -4.08 -26.04
N GLU A 411 -29.77 -3.08 -26.89
CA GLU A 411 -29.00 -1.89 -26.54
C GLU A 411 -29.50 -0.68 -27.35
N PRO A 412 -29.17 0.56 -26.93
CA PRO A 412 -29.40 1.74 -27.76
C PRO A 412 -28.57 1.66 -29.04
N ILE A 413 -29.22 1.87 -30.19
CA ILE A 413 -28.59 1.72 -31.52
C ILE A 413 -28.34 3.05 -32.24
N GLN A 414 -28.50 4.18 -31.57
CA GLN A 414 -28.39 5.51 -32.17
C GLN A 414 -26.97 6.10 -32.08
N VAL A 415 -26.55 6.78 -33.14
CA VAL A 415 -25.33 7.59 -33.18
C VAL A 415 -25.67 8.94 -33.80
N VAL A 416 -25.13 10.01 -33.22
CA VAL A 416 -25.27 11.36 -33.76
C VAL A 416 -24.45 11.48 -35.05
N THR A 417 -25.12 11.87 -36.12
CA THR A 417 -24.49 12.15 -37.42
C THR A 417 -24.30 13.65 -37.55
N GLN A 418 -23.06 14.11 -37.76
CA GLN A 418 -22.80 15.50 -38.12
C GLN A 418 -23.24 15.70 -39.57
N GLY A 419 -24.28 16.51 -39.78
CA GLY A 419 -24.80 16.77 -41.12
C GLY A 419 -23.76 17.48 -42.00
N GLU A 420 -23.44 16.89 -43.15
CA GLU A 420 -22.72 17.57 -44.22
C GLU A 420 -23.47 18.85 -44.62
N GLN A 421 -22.77 19.98 -44.60
CA GLN A 421 -23.26 21.25 -45.11
C GLN A 421 -23.42 21.15 -46.64
N GLN A 422 -24.62 20.79 -47.11
CA GLN A 422 -24.99 21.06 -48.50
C GLN A 422 -25.25 22.56 -48.67
N ARG A 423 -24.23 23.24 -49.18
CA ARG A 423 -24.28 24.60 -49.70
C ARG A 423 -25.15 24.61 -50.95
N ASN A 424 -26.46 24.82 -50.79
CA ASN A 424 -27.34 25.08 -51.92
C ASN A 424 -26.98 26.44 -52.53
N GLU A 425 -26.42 26.41 -53.73
CA GLU A 425 -26.40 27.52 -54.68
C GLU A 425 -27.85 27.83 -55.10
N HIS A 426 -28.49 28.74 -54.37
CA HIS A 426 -29.71 29.40 -54.85
C HIS A 426 -29.67 30.88 -54.47
N ASN A 427 -28.77 31.62 -55.11
CA ASN A 427 -28.92 33.07 -55.29
C ASN A 427 -27.92 33.60 -56.31
N ARG A 428 -28.29 33.54 -57.60
CA ARG A 428 -27.82 34.45 -58.65
C ARG A 428 -28.95 34.56 -59.67
N ASP A 429 -29.91 35.41 -59.34
CA ASP A 429 -30.71 36.18 -60.28
C ASP A 429 -31.48 37.21 -59.44
N ASN A 430 -30.80 38.33 -59.17
CA ASN A 430 -31.32 39.67 -58.89
C ASN A 430 -30.23 40.49 -58.18
N ASP A 431 -29.39 41.15 -58.99
CA ASP A 431 -29.03 42.58 -58.88
C ASP A 431 -28.04 42.97 -59.99
#